data_AF-A0A524QN92-F1
#
_entry.id   AF-A0A524QN92-F1
#
_cell.length_a   1.000
_cell.length_b   1.000
_cell.length_c   1.000
_cell.angle_alpha   90.00
_cell.angle_beta   90.00
_cell.angle_gamma   90.00
#
_symmetry.space_group_name_H-M   'P 1'
#
loop_
_entity.id
_entity.type
_entity.pdbx_description
1 polymer ?
#
loop_
_entity_poly.entity_id
_entity_poly.type
_entity_poly.pdbx_seq_one_letter_code
_entity_poly.pdbx_strand_id
1 'polypeptide(L)' 'MGTAFLVIEVSVNGRDNWHPIHSDEVPDWVKDEDNMGRIVAGASCMKADEGEKGSLWYRARPGG' A
#
# COMPACT_ATOMS: atom_id res chain seq x y z
N MET A 1 -7.50 -23.36 8.62
CA MET A 1 -6.60 -22.40 7.97
C MET A 1 -7.25 -21.04 8.11
N GLY A 2 -6.67 -20.13 8.89
CA GLY A 2 -7.16 -18.76 8.96
C GLY A 2 -6.82 -18.05 7.67
N THR A 3 -7.81 -17.43 7.02
CA THR A 3 -7.56 -16.50 5.93
C THR A 3 -6.74 -15.35 6.49
N ALA A 4 -5.48 -15.22 6.06
CA ALA A 4 -4.70 -14.02 6.32
C ALA A 4 -5.31 -12.90 5.47
N PHE A 5 -5.94 -11.93 6.11
CA PHE A 5 -6.43 -10.74 5.45
C PHE A 5 -5.30 -9.72 5.41
N LEU A 6 -5.09 -9.06 4.26
CA LEU A 6 -4.08 -8.01 4.14
C LEU A 6 -4.72 -6.67 4.45
N VAL A 7 -4.03 -5.87 5.28
CA VAL A 7 -4.41 -4.49 5.56
C VAL A 7 -3.51 -3.60 4.72
N ILE A 8 -4.11 -2.77 3.86
CA ILE A 8 -3.38 -1.76 3.10
C ILE A 8 -3.23 -0.52 3.98
N GLU A 9 -2.02 0.00 4.04
CA GLU A 9 -1.68 1.20 4.77
C GLU A 9 -1.15 2.27 3.83
N VAL A 10 -1.43 3.53 4.15
CA VAL A 10 -0.96 4.70 3.43
C VAL A 10 -0.02 5.53 4.30
N SER A 11 1.00 6.14 3.69
CA SER A 11 1.88 7.13 4.30
C SER A 11 2.14 8.27 3.32
N VAL A 12 2.27 9.49 3.83
CA VAL A 12 2.58 10.67 3.00
C VAL A 12 4.04 10.73 2.53
N ASN A 13 4.94 9.97 3.16
CA ASN A 13 6.38 10.03 2.88
C ASN A 13 7.04 8.65 2.73
N GLY A 14 6.28 7.56 2.89
CA GLY A 14 6.77 6.19 2.75
C GLY A 14 7.71 5.73 3.86
N ARG A 15 7.88 6.52 4.93
CA ARG A 15 8.82 6.25 6.03
C ARG A 15 8.12 6.09 7.37
N ASP A 16 7.24 7.01 7.71
CA ASP A 16 6.54 7.05 9.01
C ASP A 16 5.02 7.25 8.85
N ASN A 17 4.31 7.21 9.99
CA ASN A 17 2.87 7.49 10.09
C ASN A 17 2.02 6.70 9.08
N TRP A 18 2.22 5.38 9.05
CA TRP A 18 1.41 4.50 8.23
C TRP A 18 0.04 4.31 8.88
N HIS A 19 -1.01 4.53 8.11
CA HIS A 19 -2.39 4.42 8.56
C HIS A 19 -3.16 3.43 7.69
N PRO A 20 -3.91 2.49 8.29
CA PRO A 20 -4.76 1.60 7.51
C PRO A 20 -5.84 2.38 6.79
N ILE A 21 -6.12 2.00 5.54
CA ILE A 21 -7.19 2.58 4.73
C ILE A 21 -8.18 1.51 4.31
N HIS A 22 -9.41 1.91 3.99
CA HIS A 22 -10.41 0.97 3.47
C HIS A 22 -10.03 0.51 2.06
N SER A 23 -10.38 -0.72 1.68
CA SER A 23 -10.08 -1.25 0.34
C SER A 23 -10.62 -0.39 -0.81
N ASP A 24 -11.71 0.31 -0.54
CA ASP A 24 -12.39 1.18 -1.52
C ASP A 24 -11.68 2.53 -1.70
N GLU A 25 -10.84 2.93 -0.73
CA GLU A 25 -10.01 4.14 -0.80
C GLU A 25 -8.65 3.85 -1.46
N VAL A 26 -8.31 2.58 -1.67
CA VAL A 26 -7.10 2.17 -2.38
C VAL A 26 -7.25 2.56 -3.85
N PRO A 27 -6.34 3.38 -4.41
CA PRO A 27 -6.38 3.74 -5.82
C PRO A 27 -6.21 2.50 -6.71
N ASP A 28 -6.83 2.51 -7.89
CA ASP A 28 -6.80 1.34 -8.78
C ASP A 28 -5.38 0.99 -9.26
N TRP A 29 -4.50 1.98 -9.43
CA TRP A 29 -3.09 1.74 -9.78
C TRP A 29 -2.33 0.95 -8.71
N VAL A 30 -2.75 1.03 -7.43
CA VAL A 30 -2.16 0.23 -6.35
C VAL A 30 -2.64 -1.23 -6.44
N LYS A 31 -3.86 -1.43 -6.93
CA LYS A 31 -4.51 -2.75 -7.07
C LYS A 31 -3.99 -3.55 -8.28
N ASP A 32 -3.22 -2.92 -9.17
CA ASP A 32 -2.53 -3.61 -10.26
C ASP A 32 -1.68 -4.76 -9.72
N GLU A 33 -1.68 -5.91 -10.41
CA GLU A 33 -1.04 -7.15 -9.92
C GLU A 33 0.44 -6.96 -9.57
N ASP A 34 1.17 -6.15 -10.32
CA ASP A 34 2.58 -5.86 -10.07
C ASP A 34 2.79 -5.07 -8.77
N ASN A 35 1.97 -4.06 -8.53
CA ASN A 35 2.05 -3.25 -7.31
C ASN A 35 1.55 -4.05 -6.11
N MET A 36 0.48 -4.83 -6.30
CA MET A 36 -0.03 -5.72 -5.27
C MET A 36 1.00 -6.77 -4.87
N GLY A 37 1.65 -7.43 -5.83
CA GLY A 37 2.69 -8.41 -5.58
C GLY A 37 3.85 -7.83 -4.77
N ARG A 38 4.27 -6.60 -5.10
CA ARG A 38 5.30 -5.88 -4.34
C ARG A 38 4.88 -5.60 -2.91
N ILE A 39 3.68 -5.06 -2.70
CA ILE A 39 3.26 -4.67 -1.35
C ILE A 39 2.95 -5.88 -0.46
N VAL A 40 2.47 -6.98 -1.04
CA VAL A 40 2.31 -8.27 -0.33
C VAL A 40 3.67 -8.84 0.11
N ALA A 41 4.72 -8.65 -0.69
CA ALA A 41 6.09 -9.03 -0.34
C ALA A 41 6.73 -8.10 0.71
N GLY A 42 5.99 -7.11 1.23
CA GLY A 42 6.45 -6.16 2.24
C GLY A 42 7.16 -4.93 1.69
N ALA A 43 7.18 -4.74 0.36
CA ALA A 43 7.65 -3.50 -0.23
C ALA A 43 6.61 -2.37 -0.08
N SER A 44 7.05 -1.12 -0.20
CA SER A 44 6.15 0.00 -0.42
C SER A 44 6.15 0.38 -1.90
N CYS A 45 5.03 0.93 -2.37
CA CYS A 45 4.92 1.52 -3.70
C CYS A 45 4.42 2.96 -3.60
N MET A 46 4.80 3.76 -4.59
CA MET A 46 4.27 5.10 -4.80
C MET A 46 3.97 5.27 -6.28
N LYS A 47 3.08 6.20 -6.61
CA LYS A 47 2.81 6.51 -8.01
C LYS A 47 4.02 7.20 -8.61
N ALA A 48 4.64 6.57 -9.62
CA ALA A 48 5.88 7.06 -10.20
C ALA A 48 5.74 8.46 -10.82
N ASP A 49 4.58 8.76 -11.40
CA ASP A 49 4.31 10.02 -12.10
C ASP A 49 4.21 11.24 -11.16
N GLU A 50 3.89 11.03 -9.88
CA GLU A 50 3.75 12.10 -8.88
C GLU A 50 5.07 12.35 -8.12
N GLY A 51 6.00 11.39 -8.16
CA GLY A 51 7.33 11.47 -7.52
C GLY A 51 7.30 11.51 -5.98
N GLU A 52 8.47 11.35 -5.35
CA GLU A 52 8.54 11.19 -3.88
C GLU A 52 7.97 12.36 -3.06
N LYS A 53 7.94 13.58 -3.61
CA LYS A 53 7.49 14.79 -2.91
C LYS A 53 5.98 15.05 -3.02
N GLY A 54 5.27 14.28 -3.84
CA GLY A 54 3.84 14.47 -4.09
C GLY A 54 3.00 13.21 -3.92
N SER A 55 3.62 12.02 -4.03
CA SER A 55 2.91 10.75 -3.98
C SER A 55 2.60 10.30 -2.56
N LEU A 56 1.39 9.81 -2.38
CA LEU A 56 1.08 8.89 -1.29
C LEU A 56 1.79 7.55 -1.52
N TRP A 57 2.28 6.97 -0.44
CA TRP A 57 2.92 5.67 -0.41
C TRP A 57 1.99 4.63 0.15
N TYR A 58 2.01 3.43 -0.41
CA TYR A 58 1.14 2.33 -0.04
C TYR A 58 1.98 1.10 0.29
N ARG A 59 1.56 0.32 1.29
CA ARG A 59 2.14 -0.98 1.64
C ARG A 59 1.05 -1.92 2.17
N ALA A 60 1.33 -3.21 2.20
CA ALA A 60 0.45 -4.19 2.84
C ALA A 60 1.12 -4.76 4.10
N ARG A 61 0.31 -5.07 5.10
CA ARG A 61 0.74 -5.86 6.26
C ARG A 61 -0.24 -6.99 6.55
N PRO A 62 0.21 -8.08 7.19
CA PRO A 62 -0.70 -9.10 7.71
C PRO A 62 -1.68 -8.48 8.71
N GLY A 63 -2.97 -8.74 8.52
CA GLY A 63 -4.00 -8.57 9.54
C GLY A 63 -3.89 -9.71 10.54
N GLY A 64 -3.77 -9.35 11.82
CA GLY A 64 -3.78 -10.29 12.95
C GLY A 64 -5.19 -10.57 13.46
#